data_AF-A0A8B5XLE8-F1
#
_entry.id   AF-A0A8B5XLE8-F1
#
_cell.length_a   1.000
_cell.length_b   1.000
_cell.length_c   1.000
_cell.angle_alpha   90.00
_cell.angle_beta   90.00
_cell.angle_gamma   90.00
#
_symmetry.space_group_name_H-M   'P 1'
#
loop_
_entity.id
_entity.type
_entity.pdbx_description
1 polymer ?
#
loop_
_entity_poly.entity_id
_entity_poly.type
_entity_poly.pdbx_seq_one_letter_code
_entity_poly.pdbx_strand_id
1 'polypeptide(L)'
;FGQLDYPYPIYSLVNQEVTIGKIQDVLFPGLLLAFLAFIVIVEVVYLIAYFFKQKMPVLFLSLIGIVGLLFGIQTIQPLQRIAHLIPFTYLRSVEILSGRLSKQIDNVDLNWSMGMVLLPCLIILLLVGILFIESWGSSRKKEVFNRS
;
A
#
# COMPACT_ATOMS: atom_id res chain seq x y z
N PHE A 1 -28.67 -7.02 4.28
CA PHE A 1 -27.24 -6.68 4.15
C PHE A 1 -26.55 -7.05 5.46
N GLY A 2 -25.51 -7.87 5.43
CA GLY A 2 -24.83 -8.37 6.65
C GLY A 2 -24.64 -9.89 6.74
N GLN A 3 -24.99 -10.66 5.70
CA GLN A 3 -24.69 -12.10 5.65
C GLN A 3 -23.31 -12.33 5.01
N LEU A 4 -22.47 -13.14 5.66
CA LEU A 4 -21.11 -13.48 5.21
C LEU A 4 -21.11 -14.35 3.94
N ASP A 5 -22.23 -15.02 3.65
CA ASP A 5 -22.47 -15.78 2.42
C ASP A 5 -23.04 -14.92 1.28
N TYR A 6 -23.06 -13.59 1.42
CA TYR A 6 -23.62 -12.73 0.39
C TYR A 6 -22.87 -12.89 -0.94
N PRO A 7 -23.59 -13.10 -2.06
CA PRO A 7 -22.98 -13.31 -3.37
C PRO A 7 -22.20 -12.08 -3.82
N TYR A 8 -20.92 -12.24 -4.12
CA TYR A 8 -20.02 -11.20 -4.57
C TYR A 8 -19.34 -11.59 -5.90
N PRO A 9 -19.30 -10.69 -6.90
CA PRO A 9 -18.68 -10.99 -8.18
C PRO A 9 -17.16 -11.09 -8.05
N ILE A 10 -16.61 -12.23 -8.46
CA ILE A 10 -15.18 -12.50 -8.55
C ILE A 10 -14.84 -12.67 -10.02
N TYR A 11 -13.99 -11.79 -10.52
CA TYR A 11 -13.51 -11.76 -11.90
C TYR A 11 -12.30 -12.69 -12.03
N SER A 12 -12.45 -13.76 -12.80
CA SER A 12 -11.31 -14.60 -13.18
C SER A 12 -10.46 -13.88 -14.22
N LEU A 13 -9.19 -13.65 -13.89
CA LEU A 13 -8.21 -13.04 -14.79
C LEU A 13 -7.86 -13.95 -15.98
N VAL A 14 -8.14 -15.27 -15.88
CA VAL A 14 -7.76 -16.28 -16.87
C VAL A 14 -8.88 -16.56 -17.89
N ASN A 15 -10.14 -16.64 -17.45
CA ASN A 15 -11.25 -17.06 -18.31
C ASN A 15 -12.24 -15.93 -18.65
N GLN A 16 -12.03 -14.70 -18.14
CA GLN A 16 -12.98 -13.57 -18.23
C GLN A 16 -14.39 -13.87 -17.67
N GLU A 17 -14.56 -14.99 -16.95
CA GLU A 17 -15.80 -15.38 -16.32
C GLU A 17 -16.00 -14.64 -14.99
N VAL A 18 -17.25 -14.23 -14.74
CA VAL A 18 -17.68 -13.68 -13.46
C VAL A 18 -18.24 -14.84 -12.66
N THR A 19 -17.47 -15.29 -11.68
CA THR A 19 -17.95 -16.28 -10.71
C THR A 19 -18.59 -15.55 -9.54
N ILE A 20 -19.67 -16.10 -9.01
CA ILE A 20 -20.30 -15.57 -7.80
C ILE A 20 -19.73 -16.32 -6.61
N GLY A 21 -18.78 -15.70 -5.92
CA GLY A 21 -18.22 -16.20 -4.67
C GLY A 21 -18.93 -15.64 -3.46
N LYS A 22 -18.54 -16.08 -2.27
CA LYS A 22 -19.02 -15.51 -1.01
C LYS A 22 -18.17 -14.31 -0.63
N ILE A 23 -18.80 -13.27 -0.07
CA ILE A 23 -18.07 -12.07 0.35
C ILE A 23 -16.98 -12.37 1.41
N GLN A 24 -17.21 -13.36 2.29
CA GLN A 24 -16.22 -13.74 3.31
C GLN A 24 -14.86 -14.16 2.72
N ASP A 25 -14.86 -14.82 1.56
CA ASP A 25 -13.65 -15.37 0.93
C ASP A 25 -12.76 -14.25 0.35
N VAL A 26 -13.35 -13.06 0.14
CA VAL A 26 -12.66 -11.86 -0.36
C VAL A 26 -12.35 -10.90 0.78
N LEU A 27 -13.26 -10.78 1.76
CA LEU A 27 -13.21 -9.80 2.83
C LEU A 27 -12.08 -10.11 3.82
N PHE A 28 -11.99 -11.34 4.35
CA PHE A 28 -10.96 -11.67 5.34
C PHE A 28 -9.54 -11.57 4.79
N PRO A 29 -9.21 -12.15 3.62
CA PRO A 29 -7.87 -11.95 3.04
C PRO A 29 -7.63 -10.50 2.60
N GLY A 30 -8.70 -9.78 2.25
CA GLY A 30 -8.63 -8.36 1.94
C GLY A 30 -8.25 -7.50 3.15
N LEU A 31 -8.75 -7.83 4.34
CA LEU A 31 -8.35 -7.16 5.58
C LEU A 31 -6.85 -7.35 5.87
N LEU A 32 -6.33 -8.56 5.64
CA LEU A 32 -4.90 -8.84 5.81
C LEU A 32 -4.05 -7.97 4.88
N LEU A 33 -4.42 -7.89 3.59
CA LEU A 33 -3.72 -7.08 2.60
C LEU A 33 -3.76 -5.59 2.96
N ALA A 34 -4.92 -5.09 3.41
CA ALA A 34 -5.11 -3.71 3.84
C ALA A 34 -4.29 -3.39 5.10
N PHE A 35 -4.19 -4.34 6.04
CA PHE A 35 -3.37 -4.19 7.24
C PHE A 35 -1.88 -4.09 6.91
N LEU A 36 -1.38 -4.95 6.02
CA LEU A 36 0.01 -4.88 5.54
C LEU A 36 0.29 -3.56 4.83
N ALA A 37 -0.64 -3.11 3.97
CA ALA A 37 -0.53 -1.82 3.29
C ALA A 37 -0.48 -0.66 4.29
N PHE A 38 -1.30 -0.70 5.35
CA PHE A 38 -1.31 0.32 6.38
C PHE A 38 0.04 0.45 7.10
N ILE A 39 0.72 -0.66 7.40
CA ILE A 39 2.06 -0.64 8.01
C ILE A 39 3.05 0.11 7.10
N VAL A 40 3.10 -0.25 5.80
CA VAL A 40 3.98 0.43 4.83
C VAL A 40 3.69 1.93 4.79
N ILE A 41 2.42 2.32 4.81
CA ILE A 41 2.02 3.73 4.79
C ILE A 41 2.52 4.47 6.02
N VAL A 42 2.39 3.87 7.21
CA VAL A 42 2.89 4.46 8.46
C VAL A 42 4.40 4.68 8.38
N GLU A 43 5.17 3.73 7.85
CA GLU A 43 6.61 3.86 7.67
C GLU A 43 6.99 4.94 6.65
N VAL A 44 6.28 5.04 5.53
CA VAL A 44 6.49 6.12 4.54
C VAL A 44 6.19 7.49 5.15
N VAL A 45 5.09 7.62 5.90
CA VAL A 45 4.74 8.87 6.60
C VAL A 45 5.81 9.22 7.64
N TYR A 46 6.34 8.22 8.36
CA TYR A 46 7.45 8.42 9.30
C TYR A 46 8.70 8.97 8.59
N LEU A 47 9.09 8.40 7.46
CA LEU A 47 10.22 8.88 6.67
C LEU A 47 9.99 10.31 6.16
N ILE A 48 8.80 10.62 5.64
CA ILE A 48 8.46 11.98 5.22
C ILE A 48 8.59 12.93 6.42
N ALA A 49 8.04 12.57 7.59
CA ALA A 49 8.14 13.38 8.80
C ALA A 49 9.60 13.61 9.24
N TYR A 50 10.48 12.63 9.04
CA TYR A 50 11.90 12.77 9.34
C TYR A 50 12.59 13.83 8.47
N PHE A 51 12.29 13.88 7.17
CA PHE A 51 12.88 14.86 6.26
C PHE A 51 12.31 16.27 6.45
N PHE A 52 11.01 16.38 6.74
CA PHE A 52 10.33 17.65 6.89
C PHE A 52 10.23 18.05 8.37
N LYS A 53 11.11 18.97 8.81
CA LYS A 53 11.19 19.44 10.21
C LYS A 53 9.92 20.16 10.74
N GLN A 54 8.95 20.48 9.88
CA GLN A 54 7.73 21.20 10.23
C GLN A 54 6.50 20.29 10.13
N LYS A 55 5.64 20.30 11.17
CA LYS A 55 4.48 19.40 11.29
C LYS A 55 3.37 19.68 10.25
N MET A 56 3.22 20.92 9.80
CA MET A 56 2.16 21.31 8.85
C MET A 56 2.42 20.83 7.41
N PRO A 57 3.62 21.02 6.81
CA PRO A 57 3.95 20.45 5.50
C PRO A 57 3.83 18.94 5.41
N VAL A 58 4.20 18.21 6.48
CA VAL A 58 4.13 16.74 6.53
C VAL A 58 2.70 16.25 6.38
N LEU A 59 1.77 16.83 7.14
CA LEU A 59 0.35 16.48 7.07
C LEU A 59 -0.21 16.78 5.68
N PHE A 60 0.10 17.95 5.14
CA PHE A 60 -0.39 18.37 3.82
C PHE A 60 0.12 17.47 2.69
N LEU A 61 1.44 17.19 2.66
CA LEU A 61 2.05 16.31 1.66
C LEU A 61 1.58 14.86 1.78
N SER A 62 1.42 14.37 3.01
CA SER A 62 0.91 13.02 3.25
C SER A 62 -0.53 12.90 2.75
N LEU A 63 -1.39 13.89 3.07
CA LEU A 63 -2.78 13.88 2.66
C LEU A 63 -2.92 13.96 1.13
N ILE A 64 -2.20 14.88 0.48
CA ILE A 64 -2.20 15.01 -0.98
C ILE A 64 -1.62 13.77 -1.64
N GLY A 65 -0.55 13.19 -1.09
CA GLY A 65 0.04 11.96 -1.60
C GLY A 65 -0.97 10.81 -1.56
N ILE A 66 -1.63 10.61 -0.42
CA ILE A 66 -2.63 9.54 -0.24
C ILE A 66 -3.81 9.77 -1.19
N VAL A 67 -4.44 10.94 -1.13
CA VAL A 67 -5.66 11.24 -1.90
C VAL A 67 -5.34 11.29 -3.40
N GLY A 68 -4.27 11.98 -3.78
CA GLY A 68 -3.82 12.12 -5.16
C GLY A 68 -3.50 10.77 -5.81
N LEU A 69 -2.84 9.86 -5.08
CA LEU A 69 -2.57 8.52 -5.60
C LEU A 69 -3.85 7.66 -5.67
N LEU A 70 -4.74 7.75 -4.68
CA LEU A 70 -6.02 7.01 -4.67
C LEU A 70 -6.87 7.29 -5.92
N PHE A 71 -6.97 8.57 -6.32
CA PHE A 71 -7.70 8.95 -7.53
C PHE A 71 -6.87 8.81 -8.80
N GLY A 72 -5.57 9.13 -8.73
CA GLY A 72 -4.67 9.12 -9.88
C GLY A 72 -4.55 7.74 -10.52
N ILE A 73 -4.60 6.65 -9.74
CA ILE A 73 -4.47 5.29 -10.27
C ILE A 73 -5.63 4.93 -11.20
N GLN A 74 -6.81 5.55 -11.07
CA GLN A 74 -7.91 5.25 -12.00
C GLN A 74 -7.87 6.10 -13.27
N THR A 75 -7.26 7.28 -13.23
CA THR A 75 -7.34 8.27 -14.32
C THR A 75 -6.07 8.31 -15.18
N ILE A 76 -4.92 7.95 -14.60
CA ILE A 76 -3.61 8.19 -15.22
C ILE A 76 -2.95 6.86 -15.59
N GLN A 77 -2.87 6.55 -16.89
CA GLN A 77 -2.27 5.32 -17.43
C GLN A 77 -0.86 4.97 -16.92
N PRO A 78 0.11 5.89 -16.84
CA PRO A 78 1.43 5.53 -16.32
C PRO A 78 1.36 5.08 -14.85
N LEU A 79 0.46 5.67 -14.06
CA LEU A 79 0.24 5.29 -12.67
C LEU A 79 -0.47 3.93 -12.55
N GLN A 80 -1.34 3.59 -13.51
CA GLN A 80 -1.98 2.27 -13.62
C GLN A 80 -0.96 1.14 -13.81
N ARG A 81 0.06 1.34 -14.66
CA ARG A 81 1.08 0.31 -14.94
C ARG A 81 1.91 -0.04 -13.71
N ILE A 82 2.24 0.95 -12.89
CA ILE A 82 3.04 0.77 -11.67
C ILE A 82 2.18 0.57 -10.41
N ALA A 83 0.86 0.45 -10.56
CA ALA A 83 -0.08 0.39 -9.45
C ALA A 83 0.19 -0.78 -8.48
N HIS A 84 0.77 -1.88 -8.99
CA HIS A 84 1.16 -3.03 -8.16
C HIS A 84 2.32 -2.74 -7.20
N LEU A 85 3.12 -1.70 -7.45
CA LEU A 85 4.23 -1.27 -6.58
C LEU A 85 3.77 -0.27 -5.51
N ILE A 86 2.63 0.40 -5.74
CA ILE A 86 2.15 1.45 -4.86
C ILE A 86 1.41 0.79 -3.68
N PRO A 87 1.86 0.94 -2.42
CA PRO A 87 1.22 0.30 -1.27
C PRO A 87 -0.21 0.78 -1.05
N PHE A 88 -0.51 2.06 -1.36
CA PHE A 88 -1.85 2.64 -1.25
C PHE A 88 -2.90 1.91 -2.08
N THR A 89 -2.52 1.31 -3.21
CA THR A 89 -3.44 0.57 -4.08
C THR A 89 -4.06 -0.61 -3.33
N TYR A 90 -3.28 -1.24 -2.43
CA TYR A 90 -3.69 -2.40 -1.65
C TYR A 90 -4.68 -2.08 -0.53
N LEU A 91 -4.96 -0.79 -0.24
CA LEU A 91 -6.11 -0.43 0.60
C LEU A 91 -7.45 -0.79 -0.06
N ARG A 92 -7.48 -0.90 -1.40
CA ARG A 92 -8.64 -1.41 -2.17
C ARG A 92 -8.57 -2.93 -2.33
N SER A 93 -8.19 -3.62 -1.26
CA SER A 93 -7.88 -5.05 -1.26
C SER A 93 -9.02 -5.93 -1.76
N VAL A 94 -10.27 -5.65 -1.37
CA VAL A 94 -11.46 -6.39 -1.82
C VAL A 94 -11.61 -6.35 -3.35
N GLU A 95 -11.28 -5.21 -3.96
CA GLU A 95 -11.33 -5.02 -5.42
C GLU A 95 -10.17 -5.71 -6.14
N ILE A 96 -9.02 -5.87 -5.47
CA ILE A 96 -7.86 -6.60 -6.00
C ILE A 96 -8.12 -8.10 -5.93
N LEU A 97 -8.61 -8.59 -4.78
CA LEU A 97 -8.92 -10.00 -4.56
C LEU A 97 -10.04 -10.49 -5.48
N SER A 98 -11.02 -9.63 -5.75
CA SER A 98 -12.05 -9.95 -6.74
C SER A 98 -11.58 -9.79 -8.18
N GLY A 99 -10.36 -9.33 -8.44
CA GLY A 99 -9.85 -9.08 -9.80
C GLY A 99 -10.50 -7.89 -10.51
N ARG A 100 -11.42 -7.17 -9.85
CA ARG A 100 -12.15 -6.03 -10.42
C ARG A 100 -11.21 -4.88 -10.72
N LEU A 101 -10.33 -4.55 -9.78
CA LEU A 101 -9.39 -3.44 -9.93
C LEU A 101 -8.37 -3.73 -11.02
N SER A 102 -7.79 -4.94 -11.00
CA SER A 102 -6.82 -5.42 -12.00
C SER A 102 -7.37 -5.35 -13.41
N LYS A 103 -8.64 -5.76 -13.61
CA LYS A 103 -9.35 -5.66 -14.89
C LYS A 103 -9.65 -4.21 -15.29
N GLN A 104 -10.03 -3.35 -14.33
CA GLN A 104 -10.35 -1.95 -14.61
C GLN A 104 -9.13 -1.15 -15.09
N ILE A 105 -7.95 -1.44 -14.55
CA ILE A 105 -6.72 -0.72 -14.89
C ILE A 105 -5.82 -1.48 -15.89
N ASP A 106 -6.31 -2.60 -16.42
CA ASP A 106 -5.60 -3.49 -17.34
C ASP A 106 -4.20 -3.88 -16.83
N ASN A 107 -4.09 -4.24 -15.55
CA ASN A 107 -2.84 -4.62 -14.90
C ASN A 107 -2.98 -5.97 -14.20
N VAL A 108 -2.49 -7.02 -14.87
CA VAL A 108 -2.55 -8.41 -14.38
C VAL A 108 -1.61 -8.67 -13.20
N ASP A 109 -0.57 -7.86 -13.04
CA ASP A 109 0.39 -7.97 -11.94
C ASP A 109 -0.20 -7.46 -10.62
N LEU A 110 -1.24 -6.62 -10.68
CA LEU A 110 -1.97 -6.20 -9.49
C LEU A 110 -2.90 -7.33 -9.03
N ASN A 111 -2.38 -8.24 -8.22
CA ASN A 111 -3.16 -9.36 -7.67
C ASN A 111 -2.81 -9.63 -6.20
N TRP A 112 -3.54 -10.55 -5.58
CA TRP A 112 -3.36 -10.89 -4.17
C TRP A 112 -1.96 -11.46 -3.87
N SER A 113 -1.46 -12.34 -4.73
CA SER A 113 -0.13 -12.96 -4.56
C SER A 113 0.98 -11.90 -4.60
N MET A 114 0.89 -10.94 -5.52
CA MET A 114 1.84 -9.85 -5.63
C MET A 114 1.83 -8.99 -4.36
N GLY A 115 0.66 -8.64 -3.84
CA GLY A 115 0.54 -7.88 -2.58
C GLY A 115 1.14 -8.61 -1.38
N MET A 116 0.93 -9.93 -1.28
CA MET A 116 1.47 -10.75 -0.19
C MET A 116 3.00 -10.87 -0.20
N VAL A 117 3.65 -10.73 -1.36
CA VAL A 117 5.11 -10.75 -1.48
C VAL A 117 5.68 -9.33 -1.34
N LEU A 118 5.09 -8.38 -2.05
CA LEU A 118 5.62 -7.03 -2.16
C LEU A 118 5.46 -6.23 -0.87
N LEU A 119 4.30 -6.30 -0.19
CA LEU A 119 4.07 -5.50 1.02
C LEU A 119 5.04 -5.89 2.15
N PRO A 120 5.22 -7.19 2.51
CA PRO A 120 6.22 -7.55 3.53
C PRO A 120 7.65 -7.20 3.11
N CYS A 121 7.99 -7.33 1.82
CA CYS A 121 9.30 -6.93 1.32
C CYS A 121 9.55 -5.43 1.52
N LEU A 122 8.56 -4.58 1.19
CA LEU A 122 8.62 -3.14 1.43
C LEU A 122 8.74 -2.79 2.91
N ILE A 123 7.98 -3.46 3.79
CA ILE A 123 8.07 -3.27 5.25
C ILE A 123 9.51 -3.52 5.71
N ILE A 124 10.10 -4.67 5.36
CA ILE A 124 11.46 -5.01 5.78
C ILE A 124 12.47 -3.98 5.24
N LEU A 125 12.36 -3.61 3.96
CA LEU A 125 13.25 -2.64 3.33
C LEU A 125 13.18 -1.27 4.02
N LEU A 126 11.96 -0.79 4.28
CA LEU A 126 11.72 0.51 4.90
C LEU A 126 12.16 0.52 6.37
N LEU A 127 11.87 -0.53 7.14
CA LEU A 127 12.39 -0.69 8.51
C LEU A 127 13.91 -0.65 8.56
N VAL A 128 14.59 -1.39 7.67
CA VAL A 128 16.05 -1.37 7.56
C VAL A 128 16.55 0.04 7.21
N GLY A 129 15.88 0.72 6.28
CA GLY A 129 16.17 2.11 5.93
C GLY A 129 16.03 3.07 7.11
N ILE A 130 14.95 2.96 7.88
CA ILE A 130 14.69 3.76 9.09
C ILE A 130 15.79 3.52 10.13
N LEU A 131 16.11 2.26 10.43
CA LEU A 131 17.18 1.92 11.38
C LEU A 131 18.53 2.48 10.93
N PHE A 132 18.83 2.43 9.64
CA PHE A 132 20.07 3.00 9.10
C PHE A 132 20.12 4.53 9.30
N ILE A 133 19.03 5.23 8.99
CA ILE A 133 18.91 6.68 9.18
C ILE A 133 19.09 7.06 10.66
N GLU A 134 18.45 6.34 11.58
CA GLU A 134 18.56 6.60 13.02
C GLU A 134 19.97 6.30 13.54
N SER A 135 20.59 5.21 13.08
CA SER A 135 21.96 4.86 13.45
C SER A 135 22.97 5.94 13.05
N TRP A 136 22.84 6.47 11.83
CA TRP A 136 23.70 7.57 11.33
C TRP A 136 23.43 8.88 12.05
N GLY A 137 22.16 9.20 12.33
CA GLY A 137 21.78 10.39 13.10
C GLY A 137 22.34 10.35 14.54
N SER A 138 22.35 9.18 15.17
CA SER A 138 22.91 8.95 16.50
C SER A 138 24.43 9.15 16.55
N SER A 139 25.16 8.60 15.58
CA SER A 139 26.61 8.75 15.48
C SER A 139 27.03 10.22 15.31
N ARG A 140 26.32 10.99 14.47
CA ARG A 140 26.57 12.43 14.33
C ARG A 140 26.37 13.22 15.63
N LYS A 141 25.35 12.90 16.42
CA LYS A 141 25.12 13.55 17.72
C LYS A 141 26.25 13.26 18.71
N LYS A 142 26.78 12.02 18.71
CA LYS A 142 27.90 11.63 19.59
C LYS A 142 29.21 12.33 19.21
N GLU A 143 29.51 12.49 17.92
CA GLU A 143 30.71 13.21 17.47
C GLU A 143 30.70 14.71 17.82
N VAL A 144 29.53 15.35 17.77
CA VAL A 144 29.40 16.78 18.16
C VAL A 144 29.58 16.94 19.67
N PHE A 145 29.07 16.01 20.49
CA PHE A 145 29.22 16.07 21.94
C PHE A 145 30.67 15.81 22.41
N ASN A 146 31.42 14.94 21.73
CA ASN A 146 32.81 14.64 22.08
C ASN A 146 33.81 15.73 21.65
N ARG A 147 33.35 16.76 20.92
CA ARG A 147 34.16 17.91 20.46
C ARG A 147 33.89 19.20 21.24
N SER A 148 33.01 19.17 22.25
CA SER A 148 32.70 20.31 23.12
C SER A 148 33.31 20.12 24.50
#